data_AF-A0A7C9EUZ7-F1
#
_entry.id   AF-A0A7C9EUZ7-F1
#
_cell.length_a   1.000
_cell.length_b   1.000
_cell.length_c   1.000
_cell.angle_alpha   90.00
_cell.angle_beta   90.00
_cell.angle_gamma   90.00
#
_symmetry.space_group_name_H-M   'P 1'
#
loop_
_entity.id
_entity.type
_entity.pdbx_description
1 polymer ?
#
loop_
_entity_poly.entity_id
_entity_poly.type
_entity_poly.pdbx_seq_one_letter_code
_entity_poly.pdbx_strand_id
1 'polypeptide(L)'
;PAVKVVDHIMFTLFCLLVFMCFGHKLEESKIREIEHVQRQLLLSFGRFRILGFWPRLTRILLRSRWEELFSLRNKQQELIGPLIKARKDAAGDQTSKSVTCYADTLLNLEIQDDQNDEKRKLNEKELVTACSEFL
;
A
#
# COMPACT_ATOMS: atom_id res chain seq x y z
N PRO A 1 -22.92 -14.39 21.58
CA PRO A 1 -22.31 -13.61 20.48
C PRO A 1 -22.19 -14.44 19.20
N ALA A 2 -22.79 -13.97 18.10
CA ALA A 2 -22.70 -14.65 16.81
C ALA A 2 -21.34 -14.36 16.16
N VAL A 3 -20.56 -15.42 15.93
CA VAL A 3 -19.28 -15.33 15.21
C VAL A 3 -19.57 -15.14 13.73
N LYS A 4 -19.14 -14.02 13.16
CA LYS A 4 -19.23 -13.78 11.72
C LYS A 4 -18.06 -14.50 11.04
N VAL A 5 -18.31 -15.73 10.60
CA VAL A 5 -17.32 -16.58 9.91
C VAL A 5 -16.62 -15.83 8.76
N VAL A 6 -17.37 -14.99 8.04
CA VAL A 6 -16.86 -14.17 6.94
C VAL A 6 -15.75 -13.22 7.40
N ASP A 7 -15.89 -12.57 8.55
CA ASP A 7 -14.89 -11.61 9.05
C ASP A 7 -13.57 -12.31 9.36
N HIS A 8 -13.62 -13.53 9.90
CA HIS A 8 -12.43 -14.35 10.16
C HIS A 8 -11.75 -14.82 8.87
N ILE A 9 -12.53 -15.25 7.87
CA ILE A 9 -11.97 -15.66 6.56
C ILE A 9 -11.32 -14.47 5.87
N MET A 10 -12.00 -13.32 5.81
CA MET A 10 -11.47 -12.10 5.19
C MET A 10 -10.18 -11.65 5.87
N PHE A 11 -10.14 -11.64 7.21
CA PHE A 11 -8.93 -11.31 7.95
C PHE A 11 -7.79 -12.30 7.65
N THR A 12 -8.08 -13.60 7.58
CA THR A 12 -7.08 -14.64 7.28
C THR A 12 -6.52 -14.46 5.86
N LEU A 13 -7.36 -14.16 4.87
CA LEU A 13 -6.93 -13.86 3.51
C LEU A 13 -6.07 -12.59 3.49
N PHE A 14 -6.44 -11.56 4.25
CA PHE A 14 -5.66 -10.34 4.35
C PHE A 14 -4.28 -10.59 4.98
N CYS A 15 -4.20 -11.41 6.03
CA CYS A 15 -2.91 -11.86 6.59
C CYS A 15 -2.04 -12.55 5.53
N LEU A 16 -2.65 -13.40 4.69
CA LEU A 16 -1.94 -14.08 3.61
C LEU A 16 -1.45 -13.09 2.55
N LEU A 17 -2.27 -12.11 2.14
CA LEU A 17 -1.87 -11.07 1.20
C LEU A 17 -0.69 -10.25 1.74
N VAL A 18 -0.74 -9.84 3.01
CA VAL A 18 0.37 -9.13 3.67
C VAL A 18 1.64 -9.98 3.68
N PHE A 19 1.52 -11.28 3.98
CA PHE A 19 2.66 -12.20 3.94
C PHE A 19 3.23 -12.36 2.52
N MET A 20 2.39 -12.51 1.50
CA MET A 20 2.85 -12.57 0.10
C MET A 20 3.47 -11.23 -0.36
N CYS A 21 2.96 -10.11 0.17
CA CYS A 21 3.41 -8.78 -0.20
C CYS A 21 4.83 -8.49 0.36
N PHE A 22 5.05 -8.81 1.63
CA PHE A 22 6.27 -8.40 2.36
C PHE A 22 7.15 -9.57 2.84
N GLY A 23 6.77 -10.82 2.60
CA GLY A 23 7.61 -12.00 2.81
C GLY A 23 7.90 -12.37 4.27
N HIS A 24 7.25 -11.71 5.23
CA HIS A 24 7.41 -11.99 6.66
C HIS A 24 6.09 -11.85 7.42
N LYS A 25 6.01 -12.55 8.55
CA LYS A 25 4.82 -12.51 9.41
C LYS A 25 4.87 -11.24 10.28
N LEU A 26 3.84 -10.42 10.17
CA LEU A 26 3.62 -9.25 11.04
C LEU A 26 2.81 -9.64 12.28
N GLU A 27 2.93 -8.81 13.33
CA GLU A 27 2.04 -8.88 14.48
C GLU A 27 0.59 -8.59 14.05
N GLU A 28 -0.36 -9.30 14.67
CA GLU A 28 -1.78 -9.18 14.33
C GLU A 28 -2.30 -7.74 14.48
N SER A 29 -1.83 -7.02 15.51
CA SER A 29 -2.12 -5.60 15.75
C SER A 29 -1.75 -4.74 14.54
N LYS A 30 -0.57 -4.97 13.96
CA LYS A 30 -0.08 -4.24 12.80
C LYS A 30 -0.86 -4.60 11.54
N ILE A 31 -1.20 -5.87 11.36
CA ILE A 31 -2.04 -6.31 10.23
C ILE A 31 -3.42 -5.64 10.30
N ARG A 32 -4.05 -5.58 11.48
CA ARG A 32 -5.34 -4.92 11.68
C ARG A 32 -5.27 -3.42 11.39
N GLU A 33 -4.17 -2.77 11.74
CA GLU A 33 -3.96 -1.35 11.43
C GLU A 33 -3.89 -1.12 9.92
N ILE A 34 -3.13 -1.96 9.19
CA ILE A 34 -3.03 -1.90 7.73
C ILE A 34 -4.40 -2.20 7.09
N GLU A 35 -5.09 -3.26 7.53
CA GLU A 35 -6.43 -3.62 7.05
C GLU A 35 -7.42 -2.46 7.21
N HIS A 36 -7.39 -1.79 8.37
CA HIS A 36 -8.26 -0.66 8.63
C HIS A 36 -8.01 0.50 7.66
N VAL A 37 -6.74 0.87 7.46
CA VAL A 37 -6.38 1.95 6.53
C VAL A 37 -6.72 1.59 5.08
N GLN A 38 -6.46 0.35 4.65
CA GLN A 38 -6.80 -0.11 3.30
C GLN A 38 -8.30 -0.11 3.07
N ARG A 39 -9.06 -0.64 4.02
CA ARG A 39 -10.54 -0.63 3.95
C ARG A 39 -11.09 0.79 3.91
N GLN A 40 -10.52 1.72 4.70
CA GLN A 40 -10.91 3.12 4.64
C GLN A 40 -10.60 3.73 3.27
N LEU A 41 -9.44 3.43 2.69
CA LEU A 41 -9.06 3.91 1.36
C LEU A 41 -10.04 3.41 0.29
N LEU A 42 -10.34 2.10 0.29
CA LEU A 42 -11.27 1.45 -0.64
C LEU A 42 -12.69 2.04 -0.54
N LEU A 43 -13.25 2.15 0.67
CA LEU A 43 -14.59 2.72 0.88
C LEU A 43 -14.66 4.20 0.52
N SER A 44 -13.53 4.91 0.62
CA SER A 44 -13.46 6.35 0.32
C SER A 44 -13.17 6.63 -1.16
N PHE A 45 -12.73 5.63 -1.93
CA PHE A 45 -12.34 5.79 -3.33
C PHE A 45 -13.45 6.42 -4.18
N GLY A 46 -14.69 5.96 -4.01
CA GLY A 46 -15.85 6.52 -4.70
C GLY A 46 -16.13 7.99 -4.32
N ARG A 47 -15.87 8.37 -3.07
CA ARG A 47 -16.02 9.76 -2.56
C ARG A 47 -14.92 10.67 -3.07
N PHE A 48 -13.70 10.15 -3.24
CA PHE A 48 -12.55 10.90 -3.75
C PHE A 48 -12.51 11.04 -5.26
N ARG A 49 -13.21 10.18 -6.01
CA ARG A 49 -13.31 10.28 -7.48
C ARG A 49 -13.73 11.65 -7.98
N ILE A 50 -14.61 12.36 -7.27
CA ILE A 50 -15.04 13.72 -7.65
C ILE A 50 -13.90 14.74 -7.60
N LEU A 51 -12.87 14.50 -6.78
CA LEU A 51 -11.72 15.40 -6.65
C LEU A 51 -10.88 15.44 -7.92
N GLY A 52 -10.88 14.37 -8.72
CA GLY A 52 -10.16 14.26 -9.99
C GLY A 52 -10.80 14.97 -11.18
N PHE A 53 -12.10 15.31 -11.12
CA PHE A 53 -12.81 15.89 -12.27
C PHE A 53 -12.33 17.32 -12.59
N TRP A 54 -12.21 18.18 -11.57
CA TRP A 54 -11.63 19.54 -11.69
C TRP A 54 -10.84 19.91 -10.43
N PRO A 55 -9.55 19.52 -10.36
CA PRO A 55 -8.76 19.58 -9.13
C PRO A 55 -8.66 20.99 -8.52
N ARG A 56 -8.56 22.03 -9.35
CA ARG A 56 -8.45 23.42 -8.86
C ARG A 56 -9.73 23.88 -8.14
N LEU A 57 -10.90 23.49 -8.65
CA LEU A 57 -12.20 23.90 -8.14
C LEU A 57 -12.58 23.06 -6.91
N THR A 58 -12.35 21.75 -6.97
CA THR A 58 -12.60 20.85 -5.85
C THR A 58 -11.64 21.08 -4.68
N ARG A 59 -10.41 21.55 -4.93
CA ARG A 59 -9.46 21.90 -3.86
C ARG A 59 -9.96 23.04 -2.97
N ILE A 60 -10.72 23.97 -3.53
CA ILE A 60 -11.32 25.09 -2.79
C ILE A 60 -12.64 24.64 -2.15
N LEU A 61 -13.56 24.06 -2.93
CA LEU A 61 -14.91 23.73 -2.45
C LEU A 61 -14.97 22.50 -1.55
N LEU A 62 -14.10 21.51 -1.77
CA LEU A 62 -14.08 20.22 -1.06
C LEU A 62 -12.80 20.05 -0.24
N ARG A 63 -12.28 21.15 0.32
CA ARG A 63 -11.01 21.17 1.08
C ARG A 63 -10.91 20.08 2.15
N SER A 64 -11.98 19.87 2.93
CA SER A 64 -12.03 18.81 3.96
C SER A 64 -11.84 17.40 3.39
N ARG A 65 -12.34 17.11 2.17
CA ARG A 65 -12.13 15.80 1.52
C ARG A 65 -10.72 15.63 0.99
N TRP A 66 -10.09 16.70 0.55
CA TRP A 66 -8.67 16.69 0.19
C TRP A 66 -7.80 16.42 1.42
N GLU A 67 -8.10 17.07 2.55
CA GLU A 67 -7.43 16.83 3.83
C GLU A 67 -7.62 15.37 4.29
N GLU A 68 -8.83 14.81 4.19
CA GLU A 68 -9.12 13.40 4.48
C GLU A 68 -8.28 12.48 3.57
N LEU A 69 -8.28 12.71 2.25
CA LEU A 69 -7.48 11.93 1.28
C LEU A 69 -5.98 11.98 1.61
N PHE A 70 -5.42 13.16 1.83
CA PHE A 70 -4.00 13.30 2.16
C PHE A 70 -3.66 12.64 3.49
N SER A 71 -4.54 12.76 4.50
CA SER A 71 -4.33 12.10 5.79
C SER A 71 -4.31 10.57 5.66
N LEU A 72 -5.21 9.99 4.85
CA LEU A 72 -5.24 8.55 4.59
C LEU A 72 -4.01 8.09 3.80
N ARG A 73 -3.58 8.89 2.81
CA ARG A 73 -2.36 8.60 2.04
C ARG A 73 -1.10 8.66 2.91
N ASN A 74 -1.00 9.63 3.82
CA ASN A 74 0.12 9.71 4.75
C ASN A 74 0.14 8.51 5.70
N LYS A 75 -1.00 8.16 6.30
CA LYS A 75 -1.10 6.95 7.15
C LYS A 75 -0.71 5.68 6.40
N GLN A 76 -1.17 5.53 5.16
CA GLN A 76 -0.78 4.41 4.31
C GLN A 76 0.74 4.35 4.10
N GLN A 77 1.39 5.48 3.82
CA GLN A 77 2.84 5.55 3.69
C GLN A 77 3.57 5.24 4.99
N GLU A 78 3.09 5.74 6.12
CA GLU A 78 3.66 5.47 7.45
C GLU A 78 3.60 3.98 7.83
N LEU A 79 2.58 3.25 7.37
CA LEU A 79 2.43 1.82 7.65
C LEU A 79 3.21 0.94 6.68
N ILE A 80 3.14 1.22 5.37
CA ILE A 80 3.69 0.36 4.32
C ILE A 80 5.15 0.71 4.00
N GLY A 81 5.51 1.99 4.04
CA GLY A 81 6.86 2.48 3.72
C GLY A 81 7.96 1.77 4.51
N PRO A 82 7.84 1.64 5.86
CA PRO A 82 8.82 0.91 6.66
C PRO A 82 8.97 -0.57 6.24
N LEU A 83 7.90 -1.23 5.80
CA LEU A 83 7.93 -2.62 5.36
C LEU A 83 8.73 -2.76 4.06
N ILE A 84 8.50 -1.86 3.10
CA ILE A 84 9.24 -1.82 1.83
C ILE A 84 10.71 -1.49 2.09
N LYS A 85 11.00 -0.53 2.97
CA LYS A 85 12.36 -0.17 3.34
C LYS A 85 13.11 -1.36 3.95
N ALA A 86 12.48 -2.09 4.87
CA ALA A 86 13.06 -3.30 5.44
C ALA A 86 13.42 -4.35 4.37
N ARG A 87 12.59 -4.49 3.32
CA ARG A 87 12.91 -5.37 2.17
C ARG A 87 14.08 -4.86 1.35
N LYS A 88 14.11 -3.55 1.06
CA LYS A 88 15.20 -2.92 0.32
C LYS A 88 16.55 -3.09 1.03
N ASP A 89 16.56 -2.92 2.35
CA ASP A 89 17.78 -3.04 3.15
C ASP A 89 18.25 -4.50 3.26
N ALA A 90 17.32 -5.45 3.36
CA ALA A 90 17.62 -6.89 3.40
C ALA A 90 18.15 -7.45 2.06
N ALA A 91 17.81 -6.85 0.92
CA ALA A 91 18.28 -7.28 -0.40
C ALA A 91 19.81 -7.17 -0.58
N GLY A 92 20.49 -6.36 0.25
CA GLY A 92 21.95 -6.25 0.25
C GLY A 92 22.67 -7.41 0.95
N ASP A 93 21.97 -8.22 1.74
CA ASP A 93 22.55 -9.28 2.57
C ASP A 93 22.11 -10.66 2.07
N GLN A 94 22.92 -11.24 1.16
CA GLN A 94 22.66 -12.56 0.53
C GLN A 94 22.64 -13.74 1.52
N THR A 95 22.95 -13.52 2.79
CA THR A 95 22.98 -14.59 3.80
C THR A 95 21.60 -14.95 4.36
N SER A 96 20.59 -14.08 4.18
CA SER A 96 19.22 -14.37 4.62
C SER A 96 18.38 -14.84 3.43
N LYS A 97 18.23 -16.16 3.27
CA LYS A 97 17.27 -16.76 2.32
C LYS A 97 15.83 -16.49 2.78
N SER A 98 15.38 -15.24 2.69
CA SER A 98 13.97 -14.91 2.84
C SER A 98 13.20 -15.36 1.59
N VAL A 99 11.94 -15.77 1.77
CA VAL A 99 11.05 -16.09 0.65
C VAL A 99 10.89 -14.85 -0.22
N THR A 100 11.05 -15.00 -1.54
CA THR A 100 10.79 -13.92 -2.49
C THR A 100 9.34 -13.47 -2.37
N CYS A 101 9.13 -12.17 -2.14
CA CYS A 101 7.82 -11.57 -1.98
C CYS A 101 7.52 -10.55 -3.08
N TYR A 102 6.26 -10.11 -3.18
CA TYR A 102 5.86 -9.15 -4.20
C TYR A 102 6.66 -7.85 -4.16
N ALA A 103 6.92 -7.29 -2.97
CA ALA A 103 7.74 -6.09 -2.82
C ALA A 103 9.16 -6.26 -3.43
N ASP A 104 9.76 -7.44 -3.36
CA ASP A 104 11.08 -7.69 -3.97
C ASP A 104 11.00 -7.65 -5.50
N THR A 105 9.92 -8.17 -6.07
CA THR A 105 9.69 -8.12 -7.52
C THR A 105 9.53 -6.68 -8.00
N LEU A 106 8.86 -5.83 -7.21
CA LEU A 106 8.70 -4.41 -7.51
C LEU A 106 9.99 -3.60 -7.34
N LEU A 107 10.82 -3.91 -6.33
CA LEU A 107 12.12 -3.26 -6.12
C LEU A 107 13.12 -3.54 -7.26
N ASN A 108 12.97 -4.67 -7.93
CA ASN A 108 13.76 -5.05 -9.10
C ASN A 108 13.08 -4.71 -10.43
N LEU A 109 11.83 -4.22 -10.40
CA LEU A 109 11.09 -3.84 -11.59
C LEU A 109 11.65 -2.55 -12.19
N GLU A 110 11.93 -2.60 -13.49
CA GLU A 110 12.27 -1.43 -14.29
C GLU A 110 11.14 -1.15 -15.29
N ILE A 111 10.68 0.09 -15.31
CA ILE A 111 9.66 0.59 -16.23
C ILE A 111 10.28 1.63 -17.17
N GLN A 112 9.69 1.83 -18.35
CA GLN A 112 10.06 2.96 -19.19
C GLN A 112 9.69 4.26 -18.49
N ASP A 113 10.57 5.25 -18.52
CA ASP A 113 10.23 6.59 -18.08
C ASP A 113 9.27 7.23 -19.10
N ASP A 114 8.28 7.97 -18.63
CA ASP A 114 7.34 8.69 -19.49
C ASP A 114 7.99 9.93 -20.13
N GLN A 115 9.14 10.38 -19.59
CA GLN A 115 9.80 11.63 -19.96
C GLN A 115 11.07 11.43 -20.79
N ASN A 116 11.69 10.25 -20.71
CA ASN A 116 12.87 9.89 -21.50
C ASN A 116 12.78 8.40 -21.93
N ASP A 117 13.47 8.01 -22.99
CA ASP A 117 13.49 6.61 -23.46
C ASP A 117 14.35 5.69 -22.55
N GLU A 118 14.62 6.08 -21.31
CA GLU A 118 15.43 5.31 -20.36
C GLU A 118 14.54 4.44 -19.46
N LYS A 119 15.13 3.35 -18.96
CA LYS A 119 14.49 2.51 -17.94
C LYS A 119 14.77 3.08 -16.56
N ARG A 120 13.75 3.16 -15.72
CA ARG A 120 13.86 3.56 -14.31
C ARG A 120 13.18 2.58 -13.37
N LYS A 121 13.60 2.58 -12.10
CA LYS A 121 12.92 1.86 -11.02
C LYS A 121 11.73 2.66 -10.47
N LEU A 122 10.84 1.97 -9.76
CA LEU A 122 9.75 2.60 -9.03
C LEU A 122 10.29 3.44 -7.87
N ASN A 123 9.73 4.63 -7.68
CA ASN A 123 9.99 5.45 -6.50
C ASN A 123 9.20 4.95 -5.29
N GLU A 124 9.52 5.46 -4.10
CA GLU A 124 8.91 4.99 -2.84
C GLU A 124 7.37 5.11 -2.84
N LYS A 125 6.83 6.19 -3.40
CA LYS A 125 5.37 6.40 -3.45
C LYS A 125 4.70 5.41 -4.39
N GLU A 126 5.33 5.13 -5.53
CA GLU A 126 4.86 4.14 -6.51
C GLU A 126 4.90 2.72 -5.91
N LEU A 127 5.98 2.36 -5.20
CA LEU A 127 6.09 1.08 -4.51
C LEU A 127 5.00 0.91 -3.44
N VAL A 128 4.78 1.93 -2.60
CA VAL A 128 3.69 1.92 -1.60
C VAL A 128 2.33 1.78 -2.28
N THR A 129 2.12 2.48 -3.40
CA THR A 129 0.86 2.42 -4.15
C THR A 129 0.63 1.02 -4.74
N ALA A 130 1.62 0.44 -5.42
CA ALA A 130 1.50 -0.90 -5.99
C ALA A 130 1.31 -1.98 -4.92
N CYS A 131 2.05 -1.91 -3.81
CA CYS A 131 1.82 -2.82 -2.67
C CYS A 131 0.41 -2.63 -2.10
N SER A 132 -0.09 -1.40 -2.04
CA SER A 132 -1.46 -1.13 -1.59
C SER A 132 -2.53 -1.62 -2.55
N GLU A 133 -2.30 -1.64 -3.85
CA GLU A 133 -3.27 -2.15 -4.83
C GLU A 133 -3.38 -3.67 -4.80
N PHE A 134 -2.31 -4.33 -4.36
CA PHE A 134 -2.30 -5.78 -4.12
C PHE A 134 -3.06 -6.19 -2.85
N LEU A 135 -3.09 -5.31 -1.82
CA LEU A 135 -3.72 -5.54 -0.52
C LEU A 135 -5.20 -5.13 -0.49
#